data_AF-G5B2U4-F1
#
_entry.id   AF-G5B2U4-F1
#
_cell.length_a   1.000
_cell.length_b   1.000
_cell.length_c   1.000
_cell.angle_alpha   90.00
_cell.angle_beta   90.00
_cell.angle_gamma   90.00
#
_symmetry.space_group_name_H-M   'P 1'
#
loop_
_entity.id
_entity.type
_entity.pdbx_description
1 polymer ?
#
loop_
_entity_poly.entity_id
_entity_poly.type
_entity_poly.pdbx_seq_one_letter_code
_entity_poly.pdbx_strand_id
1 'polypeptide(L)'
;MAMGLNKGHKVTKNVSKPRHSRRHRHLTKHTKFVQDMIREVCGFAPYERHATELLKVSKDKRALKFIKKRMGMHIRAKRKHEELSNVLAAMRKAAAKKA
;
A
#
# COMPACT_ATOMS: atom_id res chain seq x y z
N MET A 1 4.98 40.80 -10.83
CA MET A 1 3.62 40.82 -11.44
C MET A 1 2.69 39.94 -10.61
N ALA A 2 1.38 40.20 -10.62
CA ALA A 2 0.37 39.38 -9.94
C ALA A 2 -0.02 38.10 -10.73
N MET A 3 0.49 37.98 -11.96
CA MET A 3 0.28 36.84 -12.87
C MET A 3 1.64 36.38 -13.45
N GLY A 4 1.71 35.15 -13.95
CA GLY A 4 2.95 34.49 -14.42
C GLY A 4 3.54 33.47 -13.44
N LEU A 5 4.53 32.67 -13.88
CA LEU A 5 5.11 31.58 -13.08
C LEU A 5 5.88 32.07 -11.84
N ASN A 6 6.61 33.18 -11.96
CA ASN A 6 7.40 33.78 -10.89
C ASN A 6 6.72 35.02 -10.31
N LYS A 7 5.41 34.92 -10.12
CA LYS A 7 4.56 35.99 -9.58
C LYS A 7 4.64 36.07 -8.06
N GLY A 8 4.13 37.19 -7.53
CA GLY A 8 4.13 37.46 -6.10
C GLY A 8 5.38 38.20 -5.63
N HIS A 9 5.42 38.47 -4.33
CA HIS A 9 6.55 39.15 -3.70
C HIS A 9 7.70 38.15 -3.47
N LYS A 10 8.89 38.50 -3.95
CA LYS A 10 10.08 37.65 -3.81
C LYS A 10 10.57 37.74 -2.36
N VAL A 11 10.30 36.69 -1.58
CA VAL A 11 10.74 36.56 -0.18
C VAL A 11 11.75 35.42 -0.07
N THR A 12 12.76 35.58 0.78
CA THR A 12 13.68 34.49 1.15
C THR A 12 12.96 33.51 2.08
N LYS A 13 12.83 32.24 1.66
CA LYS A 13 12.08 31.24 2.44
C LYS A 13 12.91 30.72 3.62
N ASN A 14 12.36 30.80 4.83
CA ASN A 14 12.93 30.12 6.00
C ASN A 14 12.54 28.62 6.02
N VAL A 15 13.52 27.74 6.14
CA VAL A 15 13.32 26.27 6.22
C VAL A 15 13.31 25.81 7.68
N SER A 16 12.11 25.68 8.26
CA SER A 16 11.93 25.16 9.62
C SER A 16 11.82 23.64 9.65
N LYS A 17 12.16 23.04 10.81
CA LYS A 17 11.99 21.60 11.04
C LYS A 17 10.50 21.23 10.92
N PRO A 18 10.13 20.15 10.20
CA PRO A 18 8.75 19.68 10.12
C PRO A 18 8.19 19.38 11.51
N ARG A 19 6.94 19.78 11.75
CA ARG A 19 6.23 19.49 13.02
C ARG A 19 6.07 17.99 13.21
N HIS A 20 6.20 17.53 14.46
CA HIS A 20 6.05 16.12 14.82
C HIS A 20 4.71 15.51 14.37
N SER A 21 3.63 16.29 14.40
CA SER A 21 2.29 15.84 13.94
C SER A 21 2.27 15.37 12.48
N ARG A 22 3.17 15.88 11.62
CA ARG A 22 3.29 15.43 10.22
C ARG A 22 3.87 14.02 10.09
N ARG A 23 4.51 13.49 11.14
CA ARG A 23 5.06 12.12 11.18
C ARG A 23 4.00 11.09 11.58
N HIS A 24 2.79 11.51 11.94
CA HIS A 24 1.72 10.59 12.31
C HIS A 24 1.45 9.57 11.20
N ARG A 25 1.22 8.29 11.56
CA ARG A 25 1.01 7.12 10.67
C ARG A 25 2.26 6.59 9.94
N HIS A 26 3.46 7.07 10.25
CA HIS A 26 4.68 6.39 9.80
C HIS A 26 4.79 5.01 10.46
N LEU A 27 5.06 4.00 9.64
CA LEU A 27 5.29 2.64 10.12
C LEU A 27 6.63 2.56 10.86
N THR A 28 6.60 2.09 12.10
CA THR A 28 7.80 1.84 12.92
C THR A 28 8.22 0.37 12.83
N LYS A 29 9.48 0.06 13.13
CA LYS A 29 10.00 -1.32 13.12
C LYS A 29 9.20 -2.25 14.04
N HIS A 30 8.92 -1.80 15.27
CA HIS A 30 8.14 -2.55 16.25
C HIS A 30 6.71 -2.80 15.76
N THR A 31 6.00 -1.76 15.28
CA THR A 31 4.64 -1.93 14.75
C THR A 31 4.57 -2.85 13.54
N LYS A 32 5.61 -2.83 12.68
CA LYS A 32 5.66 -3.74 11.53
C LYS A 32 5.84 -5.19 11.98
N PHE A 33 6.76 -5.45 12.90
CA PHE A 33 6.98 -6.79 13.46
C PHE A 33 5.69 -7.37 14.06
N VAL A 34 4.98 -6.58 14.88
CA VAL A 34 3.70 -7.00 15.47
C VAL A 34 2.64 -7.26 14.39
N GLN A 35 2.53 -6.41 13.37
CA GLN A 35 1.57 -6.62 12.27
C GLN A 35 1.86 -7.86 11.44
N ASP A 36 3.13 -8.14 11.16
CA ASP A 36 3.55 -9.32 10.40
C ASP A 36 3.27 -10.60 11.20
N MET A 37 3.51 -10.60 12.52
CA MET A 37 3.17 -11.72 13.43
C MET A 37 1.66 -11.99 13.48
N ILE A 38 0.82 -10.94 13.62
CA ILE A 38 -0.64 -11.10 13.66
C ILE A 38 -1.17 -11.65 12.33
N ARG A 39 -0.59 -11.23 11.20
CA ARG A 39 -0.97 -11.75 9.86
C ARG A 39 -0.67 -13.24 9.72
N GLU A 40 0.41 -13.72 10.30
CA GLU A 40 0.75 -15.14 10.31
C GLU A 40 -0.25 -15.96 11.13
N VAL A 41 -0.63 -15.47 12.32
CA VAL A 41 -1.57 -16.14 13.22
C VAL A 41 -3.00 -16.14 12.67
N CYS A 42 -3.50 -15.00 12.21
CA CYS A 42 -4.91 -14.84 11.80
C CYS A 42 -5.16 -15.18 10.32
N GLY A 43 -4.14 -15.10 9.47
CA GLY A 43 -4.27 -15.32 8.03
C GLY A 43 -5.04 -14.22 7.28
N PHE A 44 -5.61 -14.58 6.13
CA PHE A 44 -6.29 -13.67 5.21
C PHE A 44 -7.82 -13.76 5.27
N ALA A 45 -8.48 -12.62 5.09
CA ALA A 45 -9.94 -12.57 5.02
C ALA A 45 -10.48 -13.29 3.76
N PRO A 46 -11.76 -13.73 3.73
CA PRO A 46 -12.33 -14.45 2.59
C PRO A 46 -12.23 -13.68 1.25
N TYR A 47 -12.43 -12.36 1.27
CA TYR A 47 -12.32 -11.53 0.06
C TYR A 47 -10.87 -11.39 -0.43
N GLU A 48 -9.90 -11.44 0.49
CA GLU A 48 -8.48 -11.37 0.17
C GLU A 48 -8.03 -12.67 -0.49
N ARG A 49 -8.45 -13.81 0.07
CA ARG A 49 -8.22 -15.14 -0.53
C ARG A 49 -8.74 -15.23 -1.96
N HIS A 50 -9.98 -14.79 -2.20
CA HIS A 50 -10.54 -14.78 -3.55
C HIS A 50 -9.81 -13.83 -4.51
N ALA A 51 -9.37 -12.67 -4.03
CA ALA A 51 -8.55 -11.77 -4.84
C ALA A 51 -7.18 -12.40 -5.17
N THR A 52 -6.56 -13.10 -4.22
CA THR A 52 -5.32 -13.85 -4.44
C THR A 52 -5.49 -14.96 -5.48
N GLU A 53 -6.62 -15.68 -5.48
CA GLU A 53 -6.94 -16.67 -6.52
C GLU A 53 -7.01 -16.04 -7.92
N LEU A 54 -7.67 -14.89 -8.05
CA LEU A 54 -7.73 -14.16 -9.32
C LEU A 54 -6.34 -13.71 -9.81
N LEU A 55 -5.46 -13.29 -8.88
CA LEU A 55 -4.08 -12.91 -9.18
C LEU A 55 -3.21 -14.13 -9.58
N LYS A 56 -3.48 -15.32 -9.05
CA LYS A 56 -2.77 -16.55 -9.47
C LYS A 56 -3.04 -16.92 -10.94
N VAL A 57 -4.24 -16.63 -11.43
CA VAL A 57 -4.66 -16.87 -12.83
C VAL A 57 -4.37 -15.63 -13.72
N SER A 58 -3.58 -14.68 -13.24
CA SER A 58 -3.20 -13.46 -13.98
C SER A 58 -4.40 -12.61 -14.45
N LYS A 59 -5.52 -12.63 -13.72
CA LYS A 59 -6.73 -11.84 -14.01
C LYS A 59 -6.74 -10.50 -13.26
N ASP A 60 -5.68 -9.70 -13.40
CA ASP A 60 -5.42 -8.51 -12.57
C ASP A 60 -6.52 -7.45 -12.65
N LYS A 61 -7.02 -7.16 -13.85
CA LYS A 61 -8.12 -6.18 -14.04
C LYS A 61 -9.41 -6.63 -13.34
N ARG A 62 -9.67 -7.93 -13.29
CA ARG A 62 -10.83 -8.51 -12.59
C ARG A 62 -10.60 -8.48 -11.08
N ALA A 63 -9.40 -8.81 -10.60
CA ALA A 63 -9.03 -8.70 -9.20
C ALA A 63 -9.19 -7.25 -8.70
N LEU A 64 -8.69 -6.27 -9.45
CA LEU A 64 -8.80 -4.85 -9.10
C LEU A 64 -10.25 -4.38 -9.05
N LYS A 65 -11.09 -4.79 -10.01
CA LYS A 65 -12.54 -4.48 -9.99
C LYS A 65 -13.24 -5.12 -8.78
N PHE A 66 -12.89 -6.36 -8.44
CA PHE A 66 -13.44 -7.06 -7.27
C PHE A 66 -13.07 -6.35 -5.96
N ILE A 67 -11.79 -6.02 -5.77
CA ILE A 67 -11.30 -5.31 -4.59
C ILE A 67 -11.93 -3.91 -4.52
N LYS A 68 -12.04 -3.19 -5.64
CA LYS A 68 -12.72 -1.88 -5.69
C LYS A 68 -14.18 -1.98 -5.27
N LYS A 69 -14.91 -3.03 -5.68
CA LYS A 69 -16.30 -3.26 -5.25
C LYS A 69 -16.40 -3.50 -3.73
N ARG A 70 -15.38 -4.11 -3.11
CA ARG A 70 -15.34 -4.35 -1.66
C ARG A 70 -14.90 -3.13 -0.84
N MET A 71 -13.93 -2.35 -1.33
CA MET A 71 -13.32 -1.23 -0.59
C MET A 71 -13.82 0.17 -1.01
N GLY A 72 -14.58 0.27 -2.09
CA GLY A 72 -15.15 1.51 -2.64
C GLY A 72 -14.16 2.35 -3.47
N MET A 73 -13.01 2.72 -2.89
CA MET A 73 -12.07 3.66 -3.52
C MET A 73 -10.99 2.96 -4.37
N HIS A 74 -10.66 3.54 -5.52
CA HIS A 74 -9.64 3.01 -6.42
C HIS A 74 -8.22 3.04 -5.84
N ILE A 75 -7.83 4.11 -5.13
CA ILE A 75 -6.51 4.22 -4.51
C ILE A 75 -6.30 3.13 -3.45
N ARG A 76 -7.32 2.88 -2.62
CA ARG A 76 -7.30 1.79 -1.65
C ARG A 76 -7.20 0.45 -2.37
N ALA A 77 -8.02 0.23 -3.41
CA ALA A 77 -8.02 -1.02 -4.17
C ALA A 77 -6.65 -1.33 -4.79
N LYS A 78 -5.99 -0.33 -5.39
CA LYS A 78 -4.62 -0.46 -5.89
C LYS A 78 -3.64 -0.84 -4.78
N ARG A 79 -3.69 -0.17 -3.63
CA ARG A 79 -2.83 -0.49 -2.48
C ARG A 79 -3.00 -1.94 -2.03
N LYS A 80 -4.24 -2.42 -1.95
CA LYS A 80 -4.51 -3.80 -1.52
C LYS A 80 -4.16 -4.83 -2.58
N HIS A 81 -4.32 -4.50 -3.85
CA HIS A 81 -3.87 -5.32 -4.97
C HIS A 81 -2.34 -5.52 -4.93
N GLU A 82 -1.58 -4.43 -4.78
CA GLU A 82 -0.11 -4.47 -4.62
C GLU A 82 0.30 -5.31 -3.41
N GLU A 83 -0.38 -5.16 -2.28
CA GLU A 83 -0.13 -5.95 -1.07
C GLU A 83 -0.30 -7.46 -1.33
N LEU A 84 -1.40 -7.88 -1.96
CA LEU A 84 -1.66 -9.29 -2.27
C LEU A 84 -0.70 -9.84 -3.33
N SER A 85 -0.30 -9.02 -4.30
CA SER A 85 0.72 -9.37 -5.30
C SER A 85 2.08 -9.62 -4.65
N ASN A 86 2.50 -8.75 -3.73
CA ASN A 86 3.74 -8.90 -2.98
C ASN A 86 3.75 -10.16 -2.10
N VAL A 87 2.62 -10.48 -1.47
CA VAL A 87 2.45 -11.75 -0.74
C VAL A 87 2.65 -12.95 -1.66
N LEU A 88 2.02 -12.96 -2.83
CA LEU A 88 2.19 -14.05 -3.81
C LEU A 88 3.64 -14.19 -4.28
N ALA A 89 4.32 -13.07 -4.54
CA ALA A 89 5.73 -13.07 -4.92
C ALA A 89 6.61 -13.67 -3.81
N ALA A 90 6.36 -13.30 -2.55
CA ALA A 90 7.08 -13.85 -1.40
C ALA A 90 6.82 -15.35 -1.23
N MET A 91 5.57 -15.80 -1.38
CA MET A 91 5.22 -17.23 -1.32
C MET A 91 5.90 -18.03 -2.43
N ARG A 92 5.91 -17.51 -3.68
CA ARG A 92 6.60 -18.16 -4.81
C ARG A 92 8.11 -18.27 -4.56
N LYS A 93 8.73 -17.22 -4.03
CA LYS A 93 10.16 -17.22 -3.68
C LYS A 93 10.49 -18.22 -2.56
N ALA A 94 9.63 -18.31 -1.54
CA ALA A 94 9.79 -19.28 -0.46
C ALA A 94 9.65 -20.73 -0.94
N ALA A 95 8.67 -20.99 -1.82
CA ALA A 95 8.47 -22.31 -2.43
C ALA A 95 9.66 -22.73 -3.30
N ALA A 96 10.21 -21.81 -4.10
CA ALA A 96 11.36 -22.07 -4.96
C ALA A 96 12.66 -22.37 -4.20
N LYS A 97 12.80 -21.92 -2.95
CA LYS A 97 13.95 -22.24 -2.08
C LYS A 97 13.80 -23.59 -1.37
N LYS A 98 12.56 -24.08 -1.25
CA LYS A 98 12.23 -25.32 -0.54
C LYS A 98 12.24 -26.54 -1.48
N ALA A 99 12.02 -26.31 -2.78
CA ALA A 99 12.29 -27.27 -3.84
C ALA A 99 13.80 -27.36 -4.11
#